data_AF-A0A2N7YDN4-F1
#
_entry.id   AF-A0A2N7YDN4-F1
#
_cell.length_a   1.000
_cell.length_b   1.000
_cell.length_c   1.000
_cell.angle_alpha   90.00
_cell.angle_beta   90.00
_cell.angle_gamma   90.00
#
_symmetry.space_group_name_H-M   'P 1'
#
loop_
_entity.id
_entity.type
_entity.pdbx_description
1 polymer ?
#
loop_
_entity_poly.entity_id
_entity_poly.type
_entity_poly.pdbx_seq_one_letter_code
_entity_poly.pdbx_strand_id
1 'polypeptide(L)' 'MSDKPNAVSSHTTPDVPEVAATPELSTGICAGDYRAALRRHPAGVTVVTLDSGTGPVGFTATSFSSVSLEPPLVSFN' A
#
# COMPACT_ATOMS: atom_id res chain seq x y z
N MET A 1 -51.96 -38.42 11.82
CA MET A 1 -51.82 -37.55 13.01
C MET A 1 -50.45 -37.82 13.62
N SER A 2 -49.43 -37.08 13.16
CA SER A 2 -48.12 -37.00 13.81
C SER A 2 -47.69 -35.55 13.68
N ASP A 3 -48.09 -34.74 14.64
CA ASP A 3 -47.73 -33.33 14.74
C ASP A 3 -46.39 -33.25 15.49
N LYS A 4 -45.36 -32.69 14.86
CA LYS A 4 -44.04 -32.51 15.45
C LYS A 4 -43.99 -31.08 16.03
N PRO A 5 -43.68 -30.88 17.31
CA PRO A 5 -43.75 -29.55 17.91
C PRO A 5 -42.71 -28.61 17.30
N ASN A 6 -43.23 -27.51 16.75
CA ASN A 6 -42.52 -26.38 16.17
C ASN A 6 -41.67 -25.68 17.24
N ALA A 7 -40.36 -25.53 17.01
CA ALA A 7 -39.47 -24.82 17.92
C ALA A 7 -39.73 -23.32 17.86
N VAL A 8 -40.14 -22.75 18.98
CA VAL A 8 -40.28 -21.29 19.18
C VAL A 8 -38.90 -20.64 19.04
N SER A 9 -38.70 -19.84 17.99
CA SER A 9 -37.56 -18.92 17.88
C SER A 9 -37.75 -17.75 18.85
N SER A 10 -37.03 -17.76 19.97
CA SER A 10 -36.96 -16.66 20.91
C SER A 10 -35.77 -15.73 20.61
N HIS A 11 -36.10 -14.65 19.90
CA HIS A 11 -35.70 -13.25 20.15
C HIS A 11 -34.65 -12.95 21.24
N THR A 12 -33.62 -12.23 20.79
CA THR A 12 -32.81 -11.17 21.46
C THR A 12 -31.59 -11.58 22.29
N THR A 13 -30.43 -11.44 21.65
CA THR A 13 -29.16 -11.12 22.31
C THR A 13 -29.20 -9.66 22.77
N PRO A 14 -28.86 -9.33 24.02
CA PRO A 14 -28.71 -7.94 24.45
C PRO A 14 -27.55 -7.27 23.69
N ASP A 15 -27.79 -6.03 23.28
CA ASP A 15 -26.81 -5.11 22.73
C ASP A 15 -25.75 -4.79 23.79
N VAL A 16 -24.57 -5.42 23.68
CA VAL A 16 -23.37 -4.96 24.37
C VAL A 16 -22.69 -3.98 23.42
N PRO A 17 -22.49 -2.71 23.78
CA PRO A 17 -21.55 -1.87 23.05
C PRO A 17 -20.17 -2.46 23.28
N GLU A 18 -19.71 -3.31 22.35
CA GLU A 18 -18.35 -3.83 22.34
C GLU A 18 -17.42 -2.65 22.06
N VAL A 19 -16.96 -2.09 23.18
CA VAL A 19 -15.76 -1.30 23.39
C VAL A 19 -14.84 -1.31 22.18
N ALA A 20 -14.60 -0.12 21.64
CA ALA A 20 -13.59 0.24 20.66
C ALA A 20 -12.62 -0.91 20.34
N ALA A 21 -12.84 -1.57 19.19
CA ALA A 21 -11.89 -2.51 18.64
C ALA A 21 -10.52 -1.82 18.63
N THR A 22 -9.65 -2.28 19.54
CA THR A 22 -8.22 -2.03 19.51
C THR A 22 -7.79 -2.20 18.06
N PRO A 23 -7.06 -1.26 17.43
CA PRO A 23 -6.60 -1.47 16.07
C PRO A 23 -5.75 -2.73 16.09
N GLU A 24 -6.33 -3.84 15.62
CA GLU A 24 -5.65 -5.06 15.26
C GLU A 24 -4.44 -4.62 14.44
N LEU A 25 -3.24 -4.86 14.96
CA LEU A 25 -2.00 -4.49 14.30
C LEU A 25 -1.96 -5.21 12.94
N SER A 26 -2.42 -4.52 11.89
CA SER A 26 -2.29 -4.96 10.50
C SER A 26 -0.85 -5.42 10.31
N THR A 27 -0.67 -6.71 10.02
CA THR A 27 0.65 -7.38 10.00
C THR A 27 1.58 -6.87 8.89
N GLY A 28 1.23 -5.79 8.20
CA GLY A 28 2.10 -5.04 7.31
C GLY A 28 1.42 -3.83 6.70
N ILE A 29 2.21 -3.00 6.01
CA ILE A 29 1.72 -1.92 5.15
C ILE A 29 1.28 -2.56 3.82
N CYS A 30 0.02 -2.40 3.42
CA CYS A 30 -0.40 -2.91 2.12
C CYS A 30 0.19 -2.04 0.99
N ALA A 31 0.34 -2.61 -0.21
CA ALA A 31 0.89 -1.88 -1.34
C ALA A 31 0.07 -0.62 -1.71
N GLY A 32 -1.24 -0.62 -1.42
CA GLY A 32 -2.12 0.54 -1.59
C GLY A 32 -1.73 1.69 -0.65
N ASP A 33 -1.57 1.39 0.64
CA ASP A 33 -1.20 2.35 1.67
C ASP A 33 0.18 2.95 1.42
N TYR A 34 1.14 2.11 1.03
CA TYR A 34 2.49 2.55 0.68
C TYR A 34 2.48 3.52 -0.51
N ARG A 35 1.77 3.18 -1.60
CA ARG A 35 1.63 4.07 -2.76
C ARG A 35 0.89 5.36 -2.40
N ALA A 36 -0.14 5.28 -1.55
CA ALA A 36 -0.88 6.46 -1.11
C ALA A 36 0.01 7.40 -0.28
N ALA A 37 0.88 6.85 0.56
CA ALA A 37 1.86 7.63 1.31
C ALA A 37 2.88 8.30 0.37
N LEU A 38 3.51 7.54 -0.53
CA LEU A 38 4.54 8.10 -1.43
C LEU A 38 4.00 9.12 -2.44
N ARG A 39 2.73 9.04 -2.86
CA ARG A 39 2.10 10.08 -3.71
C ARG A 39 2.09 11.47 -3.08
N ARG A 40 2.21 11.55 -1.75
CA ARG A 40 2.27 12.83 -1.02
C ARG A 40 3.71 13.29 -0.78
N HIS A 41 4.71 12.49 -1.13
CA HIS A 41 6.12 12.87 -1.07
C HIS A 41 6.54 13.51 -2.39
N PRO A 42 6.76 14.84 -2.44
CA PRO A 42 7.14 15.50 -3.68
C PRO A 42 8.53 15.04 -4.15
N ALA A 43 8.64 14.72 -5.43
CA ALA A 43 9.89 14.32 -6.06
C ALA A 43 10.04 15.00 -7.42
N GLY A 44 11.28 15.20 -7.86
CA GLY A 44 11.57 15.63 -9.22
C GLY A 44 11.24 14.55 -10.25
N VAL A 45 11.14 14.93 -11.51
CA VAL A 45 11.00 14.01 -12.64
C VAL A 45 12.27 14.09 -13.49
N THR A 46 12.95 12.96 -13.63
CA THR A 46 14.16 12.82 -14.44
C THR A 46 13.87 11.91 -15.63
N VAL A 47 14.38 12.26 -16.81
CA VAL A 47 14.44 11.35 -17.96
C VAL A 47 15.85 10.76 -17.99
N VAL A 48 15.96 9.45 -17.79
CA VAL A 48 17.23 8.72 -17.90
C VAL A 48 17.33 8.19 -19.32
N THR A 49 18.39 8.57 -20.03
CA THR A 49 18.66 8.15 -21.41
C THR A 49 19.91 7.31 -21.49
N LEU A 50 19.91 6.30 -22.35
CA LEU A 50 21.05 5.44 -22.60
C LEU A 50 21.19 5.23 -24.12
N ASP A 51 22.41 4.97 -24.56
CA ASP A 51 22.66 4.39 -25.89
C ASP A 51 22.68 2.87 -25.74
N SER A 52 21.75 2.17 -26.40
CA SER A 52 21.69 0.70 -26.36
C SER A 52 22.60 0.02 -27.39
N GLY A 53 23.36 0.79 -28.18
CA GLY A 53 24.14 0.30 -29.32
C GLY A 53 23.30 0.01 -30.58
N THR A 54 21.97 -0.03 -30.45
CA THR A 54 21.01 -0.15 -31.56
C THR A 54 20.17 1.11 -31.75
N GLY A 55 20.39 2.12 -30.91
CA GLY A 55 19.67 3.39 -30.91
C GLY A 55 19.51 3.98 -29.51
N PRO A 56 18.95 5.19 -29.40
CA PRO A 56 18.67 5.81 -28.12
C PRO A 56 17.49 5.14 -27.42
N VAL A 57 17.64 4.89 -26.11
CA VAL A 57 16.57 4.43 -25.23
C VAL A 57 16.47 5.32 -23.99
N GLY A 58 15.34 5.27 -23.29
CA GLY A 58 15.21 5.98 -22.03
C GLY A 58 13.94 5.67 -21.28
N PHE A 59 13.88 6.13 -20.03
CA PHE A 59 12.73 5.98 -19.16
C PHE A 59 12.62 7.16 -18.19
N THR A 60 11.43 7.32 -17.60
CA THR A 60 11.17 8.34 -16.58
C THR A 60 11.41 7.77 -15.19
N ALA A 61 12.15 8.49 -14.36
CA ALA A 61 12.41 8.14 -12.97
C ALA A 61 12.05 9.31 -12.05
N THR A 62 11.39 9.00 -10.94
CA THR A 62 11.16 9.94 -9.82
C THR A 62 12.00 9.59 -8.60
N SER A 63 12.91 8.62 -8.73
CA SER A 63 13.78 8.07 -7.68
C SER A 63 15.20 8.65 -7.69
N PHE A 64 15.48 9.63 -8.55
CA PHE A 64 16.82 10.24 -8.67
C PHE A 64 17.29 10.84 -7.34
N SER A 65 18.50 10.47 -6.93
CA SER A 65 19.13 10.95 -5.70
C SER A 65 20.64 11.15 -5.87
N SER A 66 21.18 12.23 -5.31
CA SER A 66 22.63 12.44 -5.17
C SER A 66 23.16 11.59 -4.02
N VAL A 67 24.28 10.90 -4.24
CA VAL A 67 24.87 9.96 -3.25
C VAL A 67 26.17 10.50 -2.66
N SER A 68 27.07 11.01 -3.49
CA SER A 68 28.35 11.58 -3.03
C SER A 68 28.84 12.66 -3.97
N LEU A 69 29.61 13.60 -3.43
CA LEU A 69 30.34 14.60 -4.21
C LEU A 69 31.74 14.11 -4.59
N GLU A 70 32.39 13.36 -3.70
CA GLU A 70 33.71 12.76 -3.92
C GLU A 70 33.69 11.28 -3.48
N PRO A 71 33.73 10.32 -4.43
CA PRO A 71 33.57 10.52 -5.87
C PRO A 71 32.16 11.04 -6.22
N PRO A 72 31.96 11.71 -7.37
CA PRO A 72 30.65 12.20 -7.78
C PRO A 72 29.72 11.04 -8.17
N LEU A 73 28.74 10.73 -7.32
CA LEU A 73 27.84 9.58 -7.47
C LEU A 73 26.38 9.97 -7.35
N VAL A 74 25.54 9.29 -8.12
CA VAL A 74 24.07 9.39 -8.11
C VAL A 74 23.44 8.00 -8.11
N SER A 75 22.15 7.91 -7.76
CA SER A 75 21.38 6.66 -7.77
C SER A 75 19.94 6.89 -8.24
N PHE A 76 19.34 5.84 -8.79
CA PHE A 76 17.92 5.73 -9.14
C PHE A 76 17.53 4.24 -9.08
N ASN A 77 16.26 3.95 -8.78
CA ASN A 77 15.65 2.61 -8.73
C ASN A 77 14.44 2.53 -9.66
#